data_AF-A0A4R5UP13-F1
#
_entry.id   AF-A0A4R5UP13-F1
#
_cell.length_a   1.000
_cell.length_b   1.000
_cell.length_c   1.000
_cell.angle_alpha   90.00
_cell.angle_beta   90.00
_cell.angle_gamma   90.00
#
_symmetry.space_group_name_H-M   'P 1'
#
loop_
_entity.id
_entity.type
_entity.pdbx_description
1 polymer ?
#
loop_
_entity_poly.entity_id
_entity_poly.type
_entity_poly.pdbx_seq_one_letter_code
_entity_poly.pdbx_strand_id
1 'polypeptide(L)'
;MSNPDIGKIALTDYNLIIEEVFDESIFGMVAPSQKIGGVKVIGTSHLQVIRRVYTLTTGEDVYFKGRKIQGMPGAREFLSEFLEPGKQITTKPNGKVGVLNRYVGKKNIFSAKALEHYKKSVTLPFLRIYGEDPAPTRLLHGNPAVTFLQKTGERPIAAAYFNSRTNRLDFLHYFDRRTLLDNFAKRFSQASLAATG
;
A
#
# COMPACT_ATOMS: atom_id res chain seq x y z
N MET A 1 -30.13 -5.47 -20.59
CA MET A 1 -28.86 -4.93 -20.05
C MET A 1 -28.36 -5.94 -19.04
N SER A 2 -27.33 -6.71 -19.38
CA SER A 2 -26.73 -7.69 -18.46
C SER A 2 -26.06 -6.93 -17.32
N ASN A 3 -26.41 -7.28 -16.07
CA ASN A 3 -25.64 -6.84 -14.92
C ASN A 3 -24.17 -7.20 -15.19
N PRO A 4 -23.20 -6.29 -14.97
CA PRO A 4 -21.80 -6.68 -15.02
C PRO A 4 -21.64 -7.83 -14.01
N ASP A 5 -21.12 -8.97 -14.49
CA ASP A 5 -20.78 -10.11 -13.63
C ASP A 5 -19.74 -9.64 -12.61
N ILE A 6 -20.21 -9.16 -11.45
CA ILE A 6 -19.35 -8.81 -10.32
C ILE A 6 -18.90 -10.15 -9.73
N GLY A 7 -17.80 -10.68 -10.27
CA GLY A 7 -17.14 -11.85 -9.72
C GLY A 7 -16.63 -11.58 -8.32
N LYS A 8 -16.60 -12.62 -7.47
CA LYS A 8 -15.98 -12.52 -6.14
C LYS A 8 -14.47 -12.32 -6.32
N ILE A 9 -13.90 -11.41 -5.54
CA ILE A 9 -12.47 -11.11 -5.56
C ILE A 9 -11.91 -11.41 -4.17
N ALA A 10 -10.89 -12.26 -4.11
CA ALA A 10 -10.13 -12.54 -2.90
C ALA A 10 -8.81 -11.75 -2.90
N LEU A 11 -8.40 -11.29 -1.72
CA LEU A 11 -7.10 -10.65 -1.51
C LEU A 11 -6.05 -11.73 -1.29
N THR A 12 -4.88 -11.57 -1.90
CA THR A 12 -3.72 -12.42 -1.62
C THR A 12 -2.85 -11.81 -0.52
N ASP A 13 -1.85 -12.58 -0.08
CA ASP A 13 -0.85 -12.11 0.89
C ASP A 13 0.27 -11.27 0.27
N TYR A 14 0.30 -11.12 -1.06
CA TYR A 14 1.35 -10.37 -1.75
C TYR A 14 0.95 -8.91 -1.89
N ASN A 15 1.85 -8.04 -1.45
CA ASN A 15 1.69 -6.59 -1.48
C ASN A 15 2.91 -5.93 -2.13
N LEU A 16 2.67 -4.87 -2.88
CA LEU A 16 3.69 -3.94 -3.35
C LEU A 16 3.52 -2.64 -2.57
N ILE A 17 4.54 -2.29 -1.79
CA ILE A 17 4.63 -1.04 -1.06
C ILE A 17 5.42 -0.07 -1.93
N ILE A 18 4.90 1.13 -2.14
CA ILE A 18 5.58 2.23 -2.81
C ILE A 18 5.55 3.44 -1.88
N GLU A 19 6.70 4.05 -1.65
CA GLU A 19 6.81 5.32 -0.93
C GLU A 19 7.49 6.36 -1.81
N GLU A 20 6.83 7.51 -1.97
CA GLU A 20 7.32 8.66 -2.72
C GLU A 20 7.59 9.81 -1.76
N VAL A 21 8.75 10.45 -1.91
CA VAL A 21 9.18 11.55 -1.06
C VAL A 21 9.04 12.87 -1.79
N PHE A 22 8.47 13.84 -1.08
CA PHE A 22 8.21 15.18 -1.55
C PHE A 22 8.97 16.10 -0.61
N ASP A 23 9.92 16.85 -1.14
CA ASP A 23 10.43 18.00 -0.43
C ASP A 23 9.54 19.18 -0.78
N GLU A 24 8.60 19.49 0.11
CA GLU A 24 7.93 20.79 0.11
C GLU A 24 8.80 21.73 0.94
N SER A 25 10.05 21.89 0.52
CA SER A 25 10.87 22.99 1.02
C SER A 25 10.23 24.26 0.47
N ILE A 26 9.29 24.81 1.24
CA ILE A 26 8.78 26.16 1.07
C ILE A 26 10.03 27.04 1.04
N PHE A 27 10.40 27.56 -0.13
CA PHE A 27 11.45 28.56 -0.25
C PHE A 27 11.22 29.61 0.84
N GLY A 28 12.14 29.68 1.81
CA GLY A 28 12.31 30.86 2.66
C GLY A 28 11.17 31.23 3.62
N MET A 29 10.56 30.30 4.38
CA MET A 29 10.19 30.69 5.75
C MET A 29 11.48 30.75 6.59
N VAL A 30 12.28 31.78 6.33
CA VAL A 30 13.22 32.30 7.32
C VAL A 30 12.33 32.63 8.53
N ALA A 31 12.28 31.73 9.51
CA ALA A 31 11.59 32.04 10.75
C ALA A 31 12.21 33.34 11.24
N PRO A 32 11.47 34.46 11.35
CA PRO A 32 12.02 35.70 11.88
C PRO A 32 12.53 35.35 13.26
N SER A 33 13.87 35.33 13.43
CA SER A 33 14.60 34.65 14.50
C SER A 33 13.79 34.46 15.78
N GLN A 34 12.97 33.41 15.84
CA GLN A 34 12.09 33.20 16.96
C GLN A 34 12.90 32.43 17.99
N LYS A 35 13.28 33.14 19.06
CA LYS A 35 13.89 32.52 20.23
C LYS A 35 12.82 31.73 20.96
N ILE A 36 12.74 30.42 20.71
CA ILE A 36 11.96 29.51 21.53
C ILE A 36 12.92 28.99 22.61
N GLY A 37 12.72 29.39 23.87
CA GLY A 37 13.55 28.95 24.99
C GLY A 37 15.04 29.35 24.89
N GLY A 38 15.36 30.50 24.27
CA GLY A 38 16.73 31.00 24.13
C GLY A 38 17.51 30.44 22.92
N VAL A 39 16.95 29.48 22.18
CA VAL A 39 17.60 28.86 21.01
C VAL A 39 17.17 29.56 19.72
N LYS A 40 18.13 29.98 18.89
CA LYS A 40 17.88 30.62 17.57
C LYS A 40 17.62 29.55 16.52
N VAL A 41 16.37 29.42 16.08
CA VAL A 41 15.98 28.55 14.96
C VAL A 41 16.40 29.22 13.65
N ILE A 42 17.16 28.52 12.81
CA ILE A 42 17.74 29.05 11.56
C ILE A 42 16.98 28.55 10.32
N GLY A 43 16.26 27.43 10.42
CA GLY A 43 15.38 27.00 9.34
C GLY A 43 14.45 25.87 9.74
N THR A 44 13.32 25.79 9.04
CA THR A 44 12.39 24.67 9.07
C THR A 44 12.33 24.04 7.68
N SER A 45 12.26 22.71 7.62
CA SER A 45 12.01 21.97 6.38
C SER A 45 10.80 21.08 6.55
N HIS A 46 10.02 20.93 5.48
CA HIS A 46 8.82 20.10 5.45
C HIS A 46 8.96 19.06 4.35
N LEU A 47 9.02 17.81 4.79
CA LEU A 47 9.08 16.66 3.90
C LEU A 47 7.76 15.89 4.01
N GLN A 48 7.20 15.49 2.87
CA GLN A 48 6.03 14.61 2.83
C GLN A 48 6.41 13.26 2.24
N VAL A 49 5.90 12.20 2.84
CA VAL A 49 6.00 10.84 2.32
C VAL A 49 4.61 10.39 1.95
N ILE A 50 4.38 10.07 0.68
CA ILE A 50 3.15 9.42 0.22
C ILE A 50 3.42 7.93 0.12
N ARG A 51 2.58 7.14 0.78
CA ARG A 51 2.63 5.69 0.78
C ARG A 51 1.44 5.15 0.01
N ARG A 52 1.72 4.23 -0.92
CA ARG A 52 0.71 3.46 -1.64
C ARG A 52 1.01 1.98 -1.44
N VAL A 53 -0.01 1.21 -1.13
CA VAL A 53 0.12 -0.25 -1.04
C VAL A 53 -0.87 -0.89 -1.99
N TYR A 54 -0.33 -1.66 -2.92
CA TYR A 54 -1.09 -2.45 -3.87
C TYR A 54 -1.09 -3.90 -3.44
N THR A 55 -2.23 -4.57 -3.50
CA THR A 55 -2.36 -6.00 -3.16
C THR A 55 -2.80 -6.76 -4.39
N LEU A 56 -2.18 -7.91 -4.63
CA LEU A 56 -2.62 -8.78 -5.71
C LEU A 56 -3.95 -9.43 -5.31
N THR A 57 -4.88 -9.50 -6.26
CA THR A 57 -6.18 -10.13 -6.06
C THR A 57 -6.36 -11.32 -6.99
N THR A 58 -7.14 -12.30 -6.56
CA THR A 58 -7.56 -13.46 -7.36
C THR A 58 -9.07 -13.45 -7.53
N GLY A 59 -9.54 -13.71 -8.74
CA GLY A 59 -10.95 -13.93 -9.02
C GLY A 59 -11.37 -15.32 -8.56
N GLU A 60 -12.55 -15.38 -7.96
CA GLU A 60 -13.16 -16.63 -7.51
C GLU A 60 -14.52 -16.81 -8.17
N ASP A 61 -14.77 -18.04 -8.62
CA ASP A 61 -16.11 -18.52 -8.93
C ASP A 61 -16.79 -18.96 -7.64
N VAL A 62 -18.06 -18.56 -7.48
CA VAL A 62 -18.87 -18.92 -6.32
C VAL A 62 -19.84 -20.04 -6.71
N TYR A 63 -19.98 -21.01 -5.83
CA TYR A 63 -20.87 -22.15 -5.99
C TYR A 63 -21.83 -22.20 -4.81
N PHE A 64 -23.12 -22.39 -5.08
CA PHE A 64 -24.14 -22.65 -4.09
C PHE A 64 -24.67 -24.07 -4.29
N LYS A 65 -24.58 -24.92 -3.25
CA LYS A 65 -24.95 -26.35 -3.30
C LYS A 65 -24.32 -27.09 -4.49
N GLY A 66 -23.05 -26.78 -4.79
CA GLY A 66 -22.29 -27.37 -5.90
C GLY A 66 -22.59 -26.78 -7.29
N ARG A 67 -23.54 -25.85 -7.43
CA ARG A 67 -23.83 -25.16 -8.71
C ARG A 67 -23.20 -23.79 -8.75
N LYS A 68 -22.49 -23.47 -9.85
CA LYS A 68 -21.90 -22.15 -10.05
C LYS A 68 -23.00 -21.08 -10.12
N ILE A 69 -22.86 -20.02 -9.35
CA ILE A 69 -23.76 -18.86 -9.39
C ILE A 69 -23.10 -17.73 -10.20
N GLN A 70 -23.92 -16.95 -10.91
CA GLN A 70 -23.47 -15.75 -11.61
C GLN A 70 -23.59 -14.55 -10.66
N GLY A 71 -22.46 -13.93 -10.33
CA GLY A 71 -22.40 -12.80 -9.39
C GLY A 71 -22.26 -13.20 -7.91
N MET A 72 -22.57 -12.26 -7.02
CA MET A 72 -22.54 -12.48 -5.58
C MET A 72 -23.75 -13.30 -5.10
N PRO A 73 -23.61 -14.10 -4.02
CA PRO A 73 -24.73 -14.79 -3.40
C PRO A 73 -25.86 -13.79 -3.09
N GLY A 74 -27.09 -14.15 -3.45
CA GLY A 74 -28.27 -13.37 -3.12
C GLY A 74 -28.73 -13.60 -1.67
N ALA A 75 -29.79 -12.91 -1.27
CA ALA A 75 -30.34 -13.02 0.07
C ALA A 75 -30.78 -14.45 0.44
N ARG A 76 -31.25 -15.25 -0.54
CA ARG A 76 -31.68 -16.64 -0.33
C ARG A 76 -30.50 -17.56 -0.04
N GLU A 77 -29.41 -17.37 -0.78
CA GLU A 77 -28.16 -18.09 -0.62
C GLU A 77 -27.54 -17.77 0.73
N PHE A 78 -27.51 -16.49 1.13
CA PHE A 78 -27.04 -16.07 2.45
C PHE A 78 -27.91 -16.60 3.60
N LEU A 79 -29.24 -16.59 3.46
CA LEU A 79 -30.15 -17.18 4.45
C LEU A 79 -29.91 -18.68 4.63
N SER A 80 -29.66 -19.39 3.52
CA SER A 80 -29.40 -20.83 3.58
C SER A 80 -28.03 -21.13 4.20
N GLU A 81 -27.02 -20.30 3.91
CA GLU A 81 -25.71 -20.36 4.56
C GLU A 81 -25.78 -19.97 6.05
N PHE A 82 -26.67 -19.07 6.45
CA PHE A 82 -26.89 -18.72 7.86
C PHE A 82 -27.48 -19.89 8.66
N LEU A 83 -28.38 -20.66 8.05
CA LEU A 83 -28.99 -21.84 8.67
C LEU A 83 -28.03 -23.05 8.70
N GLU A 84 -27.18 -23.20 7.67
CA GLU A 84 -26.17 -24.25 7.59
C GLU A 84 -24.79 -23.68 7.18
N PRO A 85 -24.05 -23.08 8.12
CA PRO A 85 -22.80 -22.39 7.82
C PRO A 85 -21.72 -23.32 7.27
N GLY A 86 -21.01 -22.85 6.25
CA GLY A 86 -19.88 -23.51 5.61
C GLY A 86 -20.22 -24.68 4.69
N LYS A 87 -21.50 -25.04 4.55
CA LYS A 87 -21.92 -26.22 3.78
C LYS A 87 -22.43 -25.89 2.39
N GLN A 88 -22.97 -24.69 2.17
CA GLN A 88 -23.74 -24.42 0.96
C GLN A 88 -23.00 -23.51 -0.01
N ILE A 89 -22.24 -22.53 0.47
CA ILE A 89 -21.45 -21.62 -0.35
C ILE A 89 -19.98 -22.07 -0.36
N THR A 90 -19.47 -22.41 -1.54
CA THR A 90 -18.05 -22.73 -1.75
C THR A 90 -17.47 -21.84 -2.84
N THR A 91 -16.17 -21.59 -2.80
CA THR A 91 -15.49 -20.78 -3.81
C THR A 91 -14.29 -21.51 -4.39
N LYS A 92 -14.03 -21.28 -5.67
CA LYS A 92 -12.87 -21.84 -6.39
C LYS A 92 -12.18 -20.76 -7.20
N PRO A 93 -10.84 -20.74 -7.28
CA PRO A 93 -10.12 -19.79 -8.12
C PRO A 93 -10.52 -19.96 -9.59
N ASN A 94 -10.71 -18.85 -10.30
CA ASN A 94 -11.07 -18.87 -11.73
C ASN A 94 -9.92 -18.44 -12.66
N GLY A 95 -8.71 -18.33 -12.13
CA GLY A 95 -7.52 -17.96 -12.90
C GLY A 95 -7.36 -16.46 -13.15
N LYS A 96 -8.37 -15.62 -12.86
CA LYS A 96 -8.25 -14.17 -13.03
C LYS A 96 -7.39 -13.58 -11.91
N VAL A 97 -6.47 -12.70 -12.28
CA VAL A 97 -5.61 -11.98 -11.34
C VAL A 97 -5.79 -10.49 -11.57
N GLY A 98 -5.88 -9.72 -10.49
CA GLY A 98 -5.96 -8.27 -10.52
C GLY A 98 -4.97 -7.63 -9.56
N VAL A 99 -4.88 -6.31 -9.61
CA VAL A 99 -4.12 -5.50 -8.67
C VAL A 99 -5.07 -4.47 -8.07
N LEU A 100 -5.25 -4.52 -6.76
CA LEU A 100 -6.04 -3.55 -6.01
C LEU A 100 -5.10 -2.53 -5.37
N ASN A 101 -5.35 -1.24 -5.57
CA ASN A 101 -4.78 -0.21 -4.72
C ASN A 101 -5.46 -0.29 -3.35
N ARG A 102 -4.83 -0.95 -2.37
CA ARG A 102 -5.43 -1.29 -1.08
C ARG A 102 -5.32 -0.15 -0.07
N TYR A 103 -4.30 0.69 -0.18
CA TYR A 103 -4.07 1.77 0.76
C TYR A 103 -3.36 2.96 0.12
N VAL A 104 -3.78 4.16 0.52
CA VAL A 104 -3.05 5.41 0.28
C VAL A 104 -2.99 6.18 1.58
N GLY A 105 -1.77 6.58 1.96
CA GLY A 105 -1.50 7.39 3.14
C GLY A 105 -0.51 8.50 2.84
N LYS A 106 -0.58 9.57 3.64
CA LYS A 106 0.37 10.68 3.60
C LYS A 106 0.94 10.91 4.99
N LYS A 107 2.26 11.12 5.07
CA LYS A 107 2.98 11.42 6.31
C LYS A 107 3.75 12.72 6.13
N ASN A 108 3.58 13.65 7.06
CA ASN A 108 4.34 14.90 7.10
C ASN A 108 5.46 14.80 8.14
N ILE A 109 6.65 15.23 7.77
CA ILE A 109 7.84 15.26 8.61
C ILE A 109 8.33 16.70 8.64
N PHE A 110 8.28 17.31 9.83
CA PHE A 110 8.75 18.67 10.05
C PHE A 110 10.09 18.62 10.77
N SER A 111 11.11 19.23 10.19
CA SER A 111 12.44 19.34 10.81
C SER A 111 12.76 20.79 11.10
N ALA A 112 13.10 21.10 12.34
CA ALA A 112 13.66 22.40 12.71
C ALA A 112 15.18 22.25 12.92
N LYS A 113 15.96 23.13 12.31
CA LYS A 113 17.41 23.24 12.51
C LYS A 113 17.69 24.51 13.31
N ALA A 114 18.28 24.36 14.49
CA ALA A 114 18.87 25.46 15.25
C ALA A 114 20.39 25.25 15.29
N LEU A 115 21.16 26.26 14.85
CA LEU A 115 22.64 26.33 14.86
C LEU A 115 23.33 24.96 14.88
N GLU A 116 23.56 24.36 13.70
CA GLU A 116 24.27 23.10 13.34
C GLU A 116 24.28 21.88 14.31
N HIS A 117 24.34 22.09 15.62
CA HIS A 117 24.34 21.13 16.72
C HIS A 117 22.97 20.62 17.14
N TYR A 118 21.85 21.30 16.87
CA TYR A 118 20.52 20.87 17.32
C TYR A 118 19.52 20.72 16.16
N LYS A 119 19.37 19.49 15.66
CA LYS A 119 18.31 19.08 14.73
C LYS A 119 17.22 18.33 15.49
N LYS A 120 16.01 18.88 15.54
CA LYS A 120 14.83 18.19 16.10
C LYS A 120 13.82 17.97 14.99
N SER A 121 13.43 16.71 14.79
CA SER A 121 12.39 16.33 13.82
C SER A 121 11.14 15.86 14.55
N VAL A 122 10.00 16.45 14.22
CA VAL A 122 8.68 15.96 14.64
C VAL A 122 8.08 15.19 13.47
N THR A 123 7.76 13.94 13.72
CA THR A 123 7.21 13.03 12.73
C THR A 123 5.78 12.72 13.08
N LEU A 124 4.84 13.07 12.20
CA LEU A 124 3.44 12.69 12.38
C LEU A 124 3.22 11.25 11.85
N PRO A 125 2.26 10.49 12.40
CA PRO A 125 1.86 9.21 11.82
C PRO A 125 1.27 9.41 10.42
N PHE A 126 1.15 8.32 9.64
CA PHE A 126 0.48 8.39 8.34
C PHE A 126 -0.99 8.75 8.52
N LEU A 127 -1.40 9.86 7.90
CA LEU A 127 -2.79 10.20 7.70
C LEU A 127 -3.34 9.35 6.56
N ARG A 128 -4.32 8.51 6.89
CA ARG A 128 -5.00 7.61 5.94
C ARG A 128 -5.88 8.43 5.01
N ILE A 129 -5.61 8.34 3.70
CA ILE A 129 -6.43 8.95 2.65
C ILE A 129 -7.45 7.92 2.13
N TYR A 130 -7.01 6.68 1.92
CA TYR A 130 -7.85 5.61 1.39
C TYR A 130 -7.44 4.24 1.93
N GLY A 131 -8.43 3.38 2.18
CA GLY A 131 -8.25 1.96 2.49
C GLY A 131 -7.53 1.69 3.81
N GLU A 132 -7.11 0.45 4.04
CA GLU A 132 -6.40 0.03 5.26
C GLU A 132 -5.03 -0.55 4.88
N ASP A 133 -3.97 -0.06 5.54
CA ASP A 133 -2.60 -0.47 5.23
C ASP A 133 -2.38 -1.92 5.71
N PRO A 134 -2.09 -2.88 4.81
CA PRO A 134 -1.80 -4.25 5.22
C PRO A 134 -0.40 -4.40 5.84
N ALA A 135 0.43 -3.34 5.84
CA ALA A 135 1.81 -3.39 6.28
C ALA A 135 2.25 -2.11 7.04
N PRO A 136 1.52 -1.63 8.06
CA PRO A 136 1.71 -0.30 8.66
C PRO A 136 3.07 -0.12 9.34
N THR A 137 3.73 -1.20 9.75
CA THR A 137 5.05 -1.21 10.39
C THR A 137 6.21 -1.33 9.40
N ARG A 138 5.93 -1.59 8.11
CA ARG A 138 6.94 -1.84 7.07
C ARG A 138 7.20 -0.56 6.27
N LEU A 139 7.79 0.42 6.95
CA LEU A 139 8.13 1.71 6.37
C LEU A 139 9.39 1.63 5.52
N LEU A 140 9.38 2.30 4.37
CA LEU A 140 10.54 2.38 3.48
C LEU A 140 11.37 3.62 3.80
N HIS A 141 10.73 4.76 3.99
CA HIS A 141 11.35 6.00 4.40
C HIS A 141 11.84 5.92 5.85
N GLY A 142 13.12 6.26 6.05
CA GLY A 142 13.80 6.16 7.34
C GLY A 142 14.45 4.81 7.60
N ASN A 143 14.28 3.84 6.69
CA ASN A 143 15.01 2.58 6.75
C ASN A 143 16.36 2.72 6.03
N PRO A 144 17.51 2.54 6.70
CA PRO A 144 18.83 2.74 6.10
C PRO A 144 19.16 1.71 5.01
N ALA A 145 18.47 0.55 4.97
CA ALA A 145 18.68 -0.47 3.94
C ALA A 145 17.92 -0.19 2.63
N VAL A 146 17.07 0.84 2.61
CA VAL A 146 16.22 1.16 1.45
C VAL A 146 16.87 2.22 0.59
N THR A 147 17.01 1.92 -0.70
CA THR A 147 17.46 2.88 -1.71
C THR A 147 16.26 3.61 -2.30
N PHE A 148 16.27 4.94 -2.24
CA PHE A 148 15.32 5.78 -2.98
C PHE A 148 15.93 6.12 -4.34
N LEU A 149 15.24 5.74 -5.41
CA LEU A 149 15.64 6.04 -6.78
C LEU A 149 15.06 7.39 -7.20
N GLN A 150 15.87 8.24 -7.81
CA GLN A 150 15.43 9.52 -8.36
C GLN A 150 15.95 9.67 -9.79
N LYS A 151 15.04 9.67 -10.77
CA LYS A 151 15.34 10.09 -12.15
C LYS A 151 15.20 11.61 -12.26
N THR A 152 15.93 12.23 -13.19
CA THR A 152 15.86 13.68 -13.43
C THR A 152 14.42 14.15 -13.66
N GLY A 153 13.98 15.16 -12.91
CA GLY A 153 12.63 15.69 -12.99
C GLY A 153 11.55 14.87 -12.28
N GLU A 154 11.91 13.73 -11.67
CA GLU A 154 11.00 12.89 -10.90
C GLU A 154 11.27 12.98 -9.40
N ARG A 155 10.22 12.69 -8.61
CA ARG A 155 10.32 12.57 -7.14
C ARG A 155 11.02 11.27 -6.75
N PRO A 156 11.87 11.27 -5.70
CA PRO A 156 12.46 10.06 -5.15
C PRO A 156 11.38 9.03 -4.80
N ILE A 157 11.60 7.79 -5.21
CA ILE A 157 10.68 6.68 -5.03
C ILE A 157 11.43 5.46 -4.50
N ALA A 158 10.85 4.79 -3.52
CA ALA A 158 11.26 3.47 -3.06
C ALA A 158 10.09 2.49 -3.24
N ALA A 159 10.43 1.24 -3.49
CA ALA A 159 9.45 0.17 -3.60
C ALA A 159 9.94 -1.10 -2.89
N ALA A 160 9.01 -1.90 -2.37
CA ALA A 160 9.29 -3.20 -1.79
C ALA A 160 8.13 -4.17 -2.00
N TYR A 161 8.44 -5.45 -2.14
CA TYR A 161 7.45 -6.51 -2.02
C TYR A 161 7.31 -6.93 -0.58
N PHE A 162 6.07 -7.11 -0.12
CA PHE A 162 5.76 -7.56 1.22
C PHE A 162 4.78 -8.72 1.17
N ASN A 163 5.12 -9.82 1.84
CA ASN A 163 4.25 -10.96 2.02
C ASN A 163 3.69 -10.96 3.45
N SER A 164 2.38 -10.74 3.61
CA SER A 164 1.73 -10.64 4.93
C SER A 164 1.76 -11.94 5.73
N ARG A 165 1.71 -13.09 5.05
CA ARG A 165 1.73 -14.41 5.69
C ARG A 165 3.07 -14.76 6.32
N THR A 166 4.15 -14.53 5.57
CA THR A 166 5.53 -14.83 6.00
C THR A 166 6.21 -13.65 6.66
N ASN A 167 5.56 -12.47 6.66
CA ASN A 167 6.08 -11.21 7.16
C ASN A 167 7.42 -10.78 6.51
N ARG A 168 7.70 -11.28 5.30
CA ARG A 168 8.93 -11.02 4.56
C ARG A 168 8.80 -9.75 3.73
N LEU A 169 9.84 -8.91 3.79
CA LEU A 169 9.96 -7.66 3.04
C LEU A 169 11.20 -7.74 2.13
N ASP A 170 10.99 -7.68 0.82
CA ASP A 170 12.06 -7.70 -0.18
C ASP A 170 12.14 -6.32 -0.87
N PHE A 171 13.28 -5.62 -0.71
CA PHE A 171 13.47 -4.29 -1.29
C PHE A 171 13.75 -4.36 -2.79
N LEU A 172 13.18 -3.41 -3.54
CA LEU A 172 13.46 -3.24 -4.96
C LEU A 172 14.55 -2.18 -5.14
N HIS A 173 15.77 -2.62 -5.47
CA HIS A 173 16.91 -1.72 -5.69
C HIS A 173 16.95 -1.14 -7.11
N TYR A 174 16.34 -1.80 -8.09
CA TYR A 174 16.28 -1.36 -9.48
C TYR A 174 14.89 -1.65 -10.05
N PHE A 175 14.21 -0.61 -10.54
CA PHE A 175 12.88 -0.73 -11.15
C PHE A 175 12.56 0.48 -12.03
N ASP A 176 11.58 0.33 -12.93
CA ASP A 176 10.96 1.45 -13.61
C ASP A 176 9.56 1.72 -13.03
N ARG A 177 9.30 2.97 -12.62
CA ARG A 177 8.02 3.41 -12.05
C ARG A 177 6.82 2.99 -12.92
N ARG A 178 6.94 3.06 -14.25
CA ARG A 178 5.83 2.78 -15.18
C ARG A 178 5.46 1.30 -15.24
N THR A 179 6.41 0.41 -14.94
CA THR A 179 6.22 -1.05 -15.06
C THR A 179 6.11 -1.75 -13.70
N LEU A 180 6.15 -1.00 -12.59
CA LEU A 180 6.14 -1.57 -11.23
C LEU A 180 4.93 -2.49 -10.97
N LEU A 181 3.73 -2.03 -11.34
CA LEU A 181 2.49 -2.79 -11.14
C LEU A 181 2.45 -4.04 -12.01
N ASP A 182 2.84 -3.91 -13.28
CA ASP A 182 2.86 -5.04 -14.22
C ASP A 182 3.88 -6.09 -13.79
N ASN A 183 5.08 -5.66 -13.38
CA ASN A 183 6.12 -6.54 -12.87
C ASN A 183 5.71 -7.22 -11.58
N PHE A 184 5.01 -6.50 -10.69
CA PHE A 184 4.43 -7.08 -9.48
C PHE A 184 3.41 -8.17 -9.80
N ALA A 185 2.45 -7.88 -10.68
CA ALA A 185 1.46 -8.87 -11.12
C ALA A 185 2.12 -10.08 -11.77
N LYS A 186 3.07 -9.86 -12.69
CA LYS A 186 3.80 -10.93 -13.38
C LYS A 186 4.60 -11.82 -12.41
N ARG A 187 5.24 -11.23 -11.40
CA ARG A 187 6.08 -11.96 -10.44
C ARG A 187 5.26 -12.87 -9.52
N PHE A 188 4.07 -12.45 -9.10
CA PHE A 188 3.31 -13.14 -8.06
C PHE A 188 1.99 -13.75 -8.53
N SER A 189 1.60 -13.62 -9.81
CA SER A 189 0.37 -14.21 -10.35
C SER A 189 0.37 -15.73 -10.22
N GLN A 190 1.45 -16.41 -10.61
CA GLN A 190 1.54 -17.88 -10.54
C GLN A 190 1.52 -18.37 -9.08
N ALA A 191 2.29 -17.74 -8.19
CA ALA A 191 2.33 -18.11 -6.78
C ALA A 191 0.98 -17.88 -6.09
N SER A 192 0.23 -16.85 -6.51
CA SER A 192 -1.10 -16.55 -5.97
C SER A 192 -2.16 -17.54 -6.43
N LEU A 193 -2.09 -17.99 -7.68
CA LEU A 193 -2.95 -19.05 -8.20
C LEU A 193 -2.66 -20.41 -7.53
N ALA A 194 -1.38 -20.70 -7.23
CA ALA A 194 -0.99 -21.94 -6.54
C ALA A 194 -1.37 -21.94 -5.04
N ALA A 195 -1.36 -20.77 -4.37
CA ALA A 195 -1.70 -20.65 -2.96
C ALA A 195 -3.21 -20.71 -2.64
N THR A 196 -4.06 -20.80 -3.67
CA THR A 196 -5.52 -20.85 -3.56
C THR A 196 -6.12 -22.17 -4.07
N GLY A 197 -5.28 -23.12 -4.51
CA GLY A 197 -5.66 -24.46 -4.97
C GLY A 197 -5.64 -25.51 -3.88
#